data_AF-A0A6I9PHR0-F1
#
_entry.id   AF-A0A6I9PHR0-F1
#
_cell.length_a   1.000
_cell.length_b   1.000
_cell.length_c   1.000
_cell.angle_alpha   90.00
_cell.angle_beta   90.00
_cell.angle_gamma   90.00
#
_symmetry.space_group_name_H-M   'P 1'
#
loop_
_entity.id
_entity.type
_entity.pdbx_description
1 polymer ?
#
loop_
_entity_poly.entity_id
_entity_poly.type
_entity_poly.pdbx_seq_one_letter_code
_entity_poly.pdbx_strand_id
1 'polypeptide(L)'
;MTSIGLLLGVSSAKLGTMDMSITRLLSIHIPALLPPTSTELDVPHNVQVAAVIGIGLVYQGTGHRHNAEVLLSEIGRPPGPEMEYCTDRESYSLAAGLALGMVCLGHGSNLIGMTDLNVPEQLYQYMVGGHRRAQAGASRERHKSPSYQIKEGDTINVDVTCPGATLALCSN
;
A
#
# COMPACT_ATOMS: atom_id res chain seq x y z
N MET A 1 -15.62 -13.35 2.42
CA MET A 1 -16.65 -12.28 2.40
C MET A 1 -16.94 -11.70 3.79
N THR A 2 -17.21 -12.52 4.80
CA THR A 2 -17.43 -12.05 6.19
C THR A 2 -16.24 -11.25 6.75
N SER A 3 -15.00 -11.71 6.51
CA SER A 3 -13.80 -10.99 6.94
C SER A 3 -13.70 -9.59 6.35
N ILE A 4 -14.04 -9.42 5.07
CA ILE A 4 -14.02 -8.10 4.39
C ILE A 4 -15.00 -7.14 5.07
N GLY A 5 -16.24 -7.58 5.28
CA GLY A 5 -17.26 -6.76 5.94
C GLY A 5 -16.89 -6.41 7.38
N LEU A 6 -16.27 -7.34 8.11
CA LEU A 6 -15.85 -7.11 9.49
C LEU A 6 -14.66 -6.13 9.56
N LEU A 7 -13.63 -6.30 8.73
CA LEU A 7 -12.47 -5.40 8.71
C LEU A 7 -12.87 -3.99 8.33
N LEU A 8 -13.69 -3.83 7.28
CA LEU A 8 -14.18 -2.52 6.86
C LEU A 8 -15.13 -1.91 7.89
N GLY A 9 -16.06 -2.69 8.46
CA GLY A 9 -17.00 -2.21 9.46
C GLY A 9 -16.32 -1.74 10.74
N VAL A 10 -15.37 -2.51 11.26
CA VAL A 10 -14.60 -2.15 12.45
C VAL A 10 -13.68 -0.95 12.19
N SER A 11 -13.06 -0.87 11.01
CA SER A 11 -12.25 0.29 10.61
C SER A 11 -13.09 1.56 10.46
N SER A 12 -14.27 1.45 9.87
CA SER A 12 -15.21 2.58 9.70
C SER A 12 -15.73 3.08 11.05
N ALA A 13 -15.92 2.20 12.02
CA ALA A 13 -16.30 2.57 13.38
C ALA A 13 -15.20 3.34 14.15
N LYS A 14 -13.95 3.25 13.68
CA LYS A 14 -12.75 3.84 14.29
C LYS A 14 -12.04 4.81 13.32
N LEU A 15 -12.84 5.51 12.52
CA LEU A 15 -12.35 6.44 11.50
C LEU A 15 -11.57 7.60 12.13
N GLY A 16 -10.31 7.76 11.72
CA GLY A 16 -9.41 8.81 12.20
C GLY A 16 -9.01 8.72 13.69
N THR A 17 -9.34 7.63 14.40
CA THR A 17 -9.04 7.52 15.84
C THR A 17 -7.66 6.95 16.14
N MET A 18 -6.94 6.41 15.14
CA MET A 18 -5.63 5.76 15.32
C MET A 18 -5.66 4.62 16.35
N ASP A 19 -6.73 3.81 16.35
CA ASP A 19 -6.86 2.72 17.33
C ASP A 19 -5.82 1.63 17.08
N MET A 20 -4.92 1.41 18.04
CA MET A 20 -3.83 0.44 17.94
C MET A 20 -4.34 -1.01 17.88
N SER A 21 -5.50 -1.31 18.47
CA SER A 21 -6.07 -2.66 18.46
C SER A 21 -6.53 -3.01 17.05
N ILE A 22 -7.24 -2.08 16.40
CA ILE A 22 -7.69 -2.26 15.01
C ILE A 22 -6.51 -2.24 14.06
N THR A 23 -5.54 -1.36 14.27
CA THR A 23 -4.30 -1.34 13.48
C THR A 23 -3.59 -2.68 13.52
N ARG A 24 -3.43 -3.29 14.69
CA ARG A 24 -2.80 -4.62 14.83
C ARG A 24 -3.59 -5.71 14.12
N LEU A 25 -4.93 -5.68 14.24
CA LEU A 25 -5.81 -6.62 13.55
C LEU A 25 -5.69 -6.51 12.02
N LEU A 26 -5.55 -5.30 11.49
CA LEU A 26 -5.38 -5.07 10.05
C LEU A 26 -3.95 -5.42 9.59
N SER A 27 -2.94 -5.12 10.40
CA SER A 27 -1.53 -5.32 10.06
C SER A 27 -1.20 -6.80 9.81
N ILE A 28 -1.85 -7.74 10.51
CA ILE A 28 -1.66 -9.18 10.26
C ILE A 28 -2.21 -9.65 8.91
N HIS A 29 -3.02 -8.83 8.23
CA HIS A 29 -3.57 -9.13 6.91
C HIS A 29 -2.81 -8.44 5.78
N ILE A 30 -1.84 -7.58 6.12
CA ILE A 30 -1.02 -6.85 5.15
C ILE A 30 0.43 -7.32 5.31
N PRO A 31 1.00 -8.09 4.36
CA PRO A 31 2.35 -8.64 4.48
C PRO A 31 3.43 -7.57 4.66
N ALA A 32 3.19 -6.34 4.17
CA ALA A 32 4.12 -5.22 4.29
C ALA A 32 4.22 -4.61 5.70
N LEU A 33 3.22 -4.81 6.56
CA LEU A 33 3.23 -4.35 7.96
C LEU A 33 3.68 -5.45 8.93
N LEU A 34 3.87 -6.69 8.46
CA LEU A 34 4.28 -7.81 9.28
C LEU A 34 5.81 -7.78 9.53
N PRO A 35 6.27 -8.09 10.75
CA PRO A 35 7.68 -8.28 11.03
C PRO A 35 8.28 -9.39 10.15
N PRO A 36 9.56 -9.30 9.74
CA PRO A 36 10.23 -10.29 8.89
C PRO A 36 10.35 -11.69 9.51
N THR A 37 9.99 -11.85 10.79
CA THR A 37 9.96 -13.13 11.54
C THR A 37 8.60 -13.84 11.51
N SER A 38 7.57 -13.24 10.90
CA SER A 38 6.22 -13.82 10.90
C SER A 38 6.04 -14.91 9.85
N THR A 39 5.27 -15.93 10.20
CA THR A 39 4.85 -17.06 9.35
C THR A 39 4.16 -16.58 8.08
N GLU A 40 4.40 -17.28 6.96
CA GLU A 40 3.65 -17.09 5.71
C GLU A 40 2.16 -17.33 6.00
N LEU A 41 1.37 -16.25 5.93
CA LEU A 41 -0.08 -16.31 6.07
C LEU A 41 -0.67 -16.30 4.65
N ASP A 42 -1.30 -17.41 4.27
CA ASP A 42 -2.12 -17.49 3.07
C ASP A 42 -3.40 -16.67 3.26
N VAL A 43 -3.31 -15.36 2.97
CA VAL A 43 -4.41 -14.41 3.09
C VAL A 43 -4.97 -14.11 1.70
N PRO A 44 -6.27 -14.35 1.46
CA PRO A 44 -6.91 -14.03 0.19
C PRO A 44 -6.74 -12.56 -0.21
N HIS A 45 -6.41 -12.30 -1.47
CA HIS A 45 -6.14 -10.96 -1.99
C HIS A 45 -7.24 -9.93 -1.67
N ASN A 46 -8.51 -10.33 -1.79
CA ASN A 46 -9.65 -9.47 -1.47
C ASN A 46 -9.71 -9.03 0.01
N VAL A 47 -9.20 -9.85 0.93
CA VAL A 47 -9.07 -9.50 2.36
C VAL A 47 -7.92 -8.52 2.55
N GLN A 48 -6.81 -8.68 1.82
CA GLN A 48 -5.69 -7.74 1.85
C GLN A 48 -6.13 -6.35 1.38
N VAL A 49 -6.85 -6.26 0.26
CA VAL A 49 -7.42 -5.00 -0.26
C VAL A 49 -8.31 -4.32 0.79
N ALA A 50 -9.20 -5.09 1.43
CA ALA A 50 -10.08 -4.58 2.48
C ALA A 50 -9.29 -4.09 3.71
N ALA A 51 -8.22 -4.79 4.08
CA ALA A 51 -7.35 -4.42 5.19
C ALA A 51 -6.59 -3.10 4.91
N VAL A 52 -6.09 -2.94 3.68
CA VAL A 52 -5.41 -1.70 3.22
C VAL A 52 -6.34 -0.49 3.30
N ILE A 53 -7.56 -0.62 2.81
CA ILE A 53 -8.58 0.44 2.94
C ILE A 53 -8.90 0.70 4.42
N GLY A 54 -8.99 -0.36 5.23
CA GLY A 54 -9.20 -0.26 6.67
C GLY A 54 -8.13 0.57 7.37
N ILE A 55 -6.85 0.39 7.02
CA ILE A 55 -5.75 1.23 7.54
C ILE A 55 -5.97 2.68 7.16
N GLY A 56 -6.31 2.96 5.90
CA GLY A 56 -6.58 4.33 5.45
C GLY A 56 -7.74 5.00 6.21
N LEU A 57 -8.80 4.25 6.55
CA LEU A 57 -9.92 4.75 7.35
C LEU A 57 -9.51 5.04 8.81
N VAL A 58 -8.82 4.11 9.47
CA VAL A 58 -8.39 4.27 10.87
C VAL A 58 -7.42 5.44 11.03
N TYR A 59 -6.58 5.67 10.02
CA TYR A 59 -5.57 6.73 10.00
C TYR A 59 -5.98 7.95 9.17
N GLN A 60 -7.26 8.09 8.84
CA GLN A 60 -7.74 9.18 8.00
C GLN A 60 -7.42 10.55 8.63
N GLY A 61 -6.71 11.40 7.88
CA GLY A 61 -6.35 12.75 8.32
C GLY A 61 -5.42 12.79 9.52
N THR A 62 -4.58 11.77 9.71
CA THR A 62 -3.66 11.69 10.84
C THR A 62 -2.21 12.00 10.47
N GLY A 63 -1.87 11.91 9.18
CA GLY A 63 -0.52 12.18 8.70
C GLY A 63 0.56 11.22 9.23
N HIS A 64 0.19 9.99 9.59
CA HIS A 64 1.14 9.04 10.17
C HIS A 64 2.23 8.61 9.17
N ARG A 65 3.47 9.09 9.38
CA ARG A 65 4.64 8.85 8.50
C ARG A 65 4.85 7.40 8.10
N HIS A 66 4.97 6.50 9.07
CA HIS A 66 5.27 5.09 8.80
C HIS A 66 4.20 4.42 7.91
N ASN A 67 2.91 4.62 8.19
CA ASN A 67 1.85 4.03 7.39
C ASN A 67 1.81 4.59 5.97
N ALA A 68 2.08 5.88 5.78
CA ALA A 68 2.19 6.44 4.44
C ALA A 68 3.38 5.87 3.67
N GLU A 69 4.54 5.70 4.31
CA GLU A 69 5.71 5.08 3.68
C GLU A 69 5.44 3.64 3.24
N VAL A 70 4.81 2.85 4.12
CA VAL A 70 4.43 1.47 3.80
C VAL A 70 3.42 1.46 2.65
N LEU A 71 2.33 2.24 2.75
CA LEU A 71 1.31 2.32 1.70
C LEU A 71 1.88 2.77 0.35
N LEU A 72 2.84 3.70 0.36
CA LEU A 72 3.51 4.15 -0.86
C LEU A 72 4.41 3.07 -1.47
N SER A 73 5.05 2.25 -0.65
CA SER A 73 5.78 1.08 -1.13
C SER A 73 4.84 0.01 -1.69
N GLU A 74 3.60 -0.07 -1.18
CA GLU A 74 2.58 -1.02 -1.62
C GLU A 74 1.95 -0.65 -2.97
N ILE A 75 1.79 0.65 -3.29
CA ILE A 75 1.37 1.11 -4.63
C ILE A 75 2.36 0.58 -5.67
N GLY A 76 3.65 0.70 -5.39
CA GLY A 76 4.73 0.27 -6.27
C GLY A 76 5.20 -1.18 -6.09
N ARG A 77 4.42 -2.06 -5.46
CA ARG A 77 4.85 -3.42 -5.09
C ARG A 77 5.29 -4.24 -6.32
N PRO A 78 6.49 -4.88 -6.35
CA PRO A 78 6.92 -5.73 -7.45
C PRO A 78 6.04 -6.98 -7.61
N PRO A 79 5.88 -7.50 -8.85
CA PRO A 79 5.31 -8.81 -9.03
C PRO A 79 6.31 -9.78 -8.42
N GLY A 80 5.91 -10.38 -7.30
CA GLY A 80 6.70 -11.38 -6.62
C GLY A 80 7.02 -12.58 -7.51
N PRO A 81 7.94 -13.45 -7.07
CA PRO A 81 8.09 -14.78 -7.65
C PRO A 81 6.83 -15.65 -7.47
N GLU A 82 5.99 -15.29 -6.50
CA GLU A 82 4.74 -15.96 -6.16
C GLU A 82 3.68 -15.63 -7.20
N MET A 83 3.40 -16.62 -8.04
CA MET A 83 2.32 -16.69 -9.05
C MET A 83 0.90 -16.43 -8.48
N GLU A 84 0.79 -16.11 -7.19
CA GLU A 84 -0.46 -15.89 -6.44
C GLU A 84 -0.95 -14.43 -6.49
N TYR A 85 -0.08 -13.47 -6.79
CA TYR A 85 -0.43 -12.04 -6.85
C TYR A 85 -0.76 -11.51 -8.27
N CYS A 86 -1.00 -12.43 -9.22
CA CYS A 86 -1.23 -12.08 -10.63
C CYS A 86 -2.62 -11.48 -10.87
N THR A 87 -3.58 -11.82 -10.02
CA THR A 87 -5.00 -11.44 -10.17
C THR A 87 -5.29 -10.22 -9.30
N ASP A 88 -5.90 -9.17 -9.85
CA ASP A 88 -6.37 -7.97 -9.12
C ASP A 88 -5.28 -7.06 -8.50
N ARG A 89 -4.05 -7.07 -9.03
CA ARG A 89 -2.98 -6.15 -8.56
C ARG A 89 -3.33 -4.68 -8.74
N GLU A 90 -4.12 -4.36 -9.77
CA GLU A 90 -4.70 -3.02 -9.99
C GLU A 90 -5.60 -2.60 -8.82
N SER A 91 -6.48 -3.49 -8.37
CA SER A 91 -7.39 -3.26 -7.24
C SER A 91 -6.63 -2.98 -5.94
N TYR A 92 -5.51 -3.68 -5.71
CA TYR A 92 -4.67 -3.47 -4.53
C TYR A 92 -3.88 -2.16 -4.59
N SER A 93 -3.25 -1.87 -5.73
CA SER A 93 -2.55 -0.61 -5.98
C SER A 93 -3.49 0.59 -5.84
N LEU A 94 -4.69 0.48 -6.41
CA LEU A 94 -5.75 1.47 -6.27
C LEU A 94 -6.14 1.69 -4.80
N ALA A 95 -6.38 0.60 -4.06
CA ALA A 95 -6.73 0.66 -2.65
C ALA A 95 -5.60 1.26 -1.79
N ALA A 96 -4.34 0.94 -2.08
CA ALA A 96 -3.18 1.52 -1.40
C ALA A 96 -3.06 3.03 -1.67
N GLY A 97 -3.28 3.46 -2.92
CA GLY A 97 -3.33 4.87 -3.29
C GLY A 97 -4.46 5.63 -2.59
N LEU A 98 -5.65 5.06 -2.57
CA LEU A 98 -6.80 5.63 -1.86
C LEU A 98 -6.54 5.71 -0.35
N ALA A 99 -6.01 4.63 0.26
CA ALA A 99 -5.66 4.62 1.66
C ALA A 99 -4.59 5.67 2.00
N LEU A 100 -3.56 5.81 1.17
CA LEU A 100 -2.54 6.83 1.33
C LEU A 100 -3.13 8.24 1.25
N GLY A 101 -4.02 8.48 0.28
CA GLY A 101 -4.76 9.74 0.17
C GLY A 101 -5.59 10.04 1.42
N MET A 102 -6.27 9.04 1.99
CA MET A 102 -7.01 9.19 3.25
C MET A 102 -6.08 9.51 4.43
N VAL A 103 -4.92 8.85 4.56
CA VAL A 103 -3.96 9.12 5.64
C VAL A 103 -3.41 10.55 5.58
N CYS A 104 -3.11 11.03 4.37
CA CYS A 104 -2.55 12.37 4.13
C CYS A 104 -3.62 13.46 3.98
N LEU A 105 -4.91 13.11 4.04
CA LEU A 105 -6.02 14.02 3.78
C LEU A 105 -5.91 15.30 4.64
N GLY A 106 -6.00 16.45 3.98
CA GLY A 106 -6.03 17.76 4.64
C GLY A 106 -4.70 18.30 5.16
N HIS A 107 -3.58 17.61 4.91
CA HIS A 107 -2.25 18.04 5.34
C HIS A 107 -1.41 18.71 4.22
N GLY A 108 -1.74 18.44 2.94
CA GLY A 108 -1.14 19.07 1.78
C GLY A 108 0.39 18.95 1.72
N SER A 109 1.07 20.03 1.34
CA SER A 109 2.54 20.10 1.32
C SER A 109 3.17 20.28 2.72
N ASN A 110 2.35 20.43 3.78
CA ASN A 110 2.79 20.72 5.15
C ASN A 110 2.76 19.49 6.07
N LEU A 111 2.87 18.26 5.54
CA LEU A 111 3.11 17.09 6.40
C LEU A 111 4.48 17.19 7.07
N ILE A 112 4.48 17.70 8.30
CA ILE A 112 5.61 17.74 9.22
C ILE A 112 6.12 16.29 9.37
N GLY A 113 7.26 16.00 8.75
CA GLY A 113 7.91 14.68 8.80
C GLY A 113 7.83 13.83 7.53
N MET A 114 7.06 14.22 6.49
CA MET A 114 7.05 13.54 5.18
C MET A 114 7.75 14.33 4.06
N THR A 115 8.22 15.55 4.34
CA THR A 115 9.00 16.36 3.38
C THR A 115 10.26 15.67 2.88
N ASP A 116 10.84 14.76 3.68
CA ASP A 116 12.01 13.95 3.31
C ASP A 116 11.65 12.75 2.43
N LEU A 117 10.38 12.31 2.50
CA LEU A 117 9.90 11.13 1.79
C LEU A 117 9.56 11.42 0.32
N ASN A 118 9.39 12.71 -0.04
CA ASN A 118 9.03 13.13 -1.40
C ASN A 118 7.83 12.35 -1.98
N VAL A 119 6.80 12.10 -1.15
CA VAL A 119 5.55 11.44 -1.53
C VAL A 119 5.00 11.88 -2.89
N PRO A 120 4.84 13.20 -3.19
CA PRO A 120 4.32 13.62 -4.49
C PRO A 120 5.24 13.28 -5.66
N GLU A 121 6.56 13.29 -5.48
CA GLU A 121 7.52 12.91 -6.52
C GLU A 121 7.43 11.41 -6.82
N GLN A 122 7.32 10.58 -5.78
CA GLN A 122 7.16 9.14 -5.97
C GLN A 122 5.81 8.79 -6.61
N LEU A 123 4.74 9.47 -6.22
CA LEU A 123 3.43 9.33 -6.87
C LEU A 123 3.47 9.79 -8.33
N TYR A 124 4.15 10.90 -8.63
CA TYR A 124 4.36 11.34 -10.00
C TYR A 124 5.15 10.30 -10.81
N GLN A 125 6.17 9.70 -10.21
CA GLN A 125 6.93 8.61 -10.84
C GLN A 125 6.08 7.35 -11.07
N TYR A 126 5.14 7.04 -10.18
CA TYR A 126 4.16 5.97 -10.36
C TYR A 126 3.11 6.30 -11.44
N MET A 127 2.75 7.57 -11.62
CA MET A 127 1.78 8.02 -12.61
C MET A 127 2.37 8.15 -14.02
N VAL A 128 3.59 8.65 -14.17
CA VAL A 128 4.23 8.90 -15.48
C VAL A 128 5.02 7.69 -15.96
N GLY A 129 5.41 6.81 -15.04
CA GLY A 129 6.32 5.71 -15.32
C GLY A 129 7.78 6.16 -15.28
N GLY A 130 8.64 5.26 -14.80
CA GLY A 130 10.07 5.50 -14.65
C GLY A 130 10.81 4.25 -14.17
N HIS A 131 12.12 4.37 -13.93
CA HIS A 131 12.92 3.28 -13.37
C HIS A 131 12.60 3.09 -11.89
N ARG A 132 12.31 1.86 -11.46
CA ARG A 132 12.04 1.55 -10.06
C ARG A 132 13.25 1.96 -9.22
N ARG A 133 13.10 2.85 -8.24
CA ARG A 133 14.18 3.04 -7.25
C ARG A 133 14.37 1.70 -6.54
N ALA A 134 15.55 1.11 -6.70
CA ALA A 134 15.89 -0.15 -6.08
C ALA A 134 15.62 -0.05 -4.57
N GLN A 135 14.69 -0.87 -4.05
CA GLN A 135 14.49 -1.01 -2.61
C GLN A 135 15.82 -1.36 -1.96
N ALA A 136 16.39 -0.44 -1.19
CA ALA A 136 17.48 -0.72 -0.29
C ALA A 136 16.90 -1.43 0.95
N GLY A 137 16.81 -2.75 0.89
CA GLY A 137 16.33 -3.59 1.99
C GLY A 137 16.26 -5.06 1.59
N ALA A 138 16.23 -5.94 2.60
CA ALA A 138 16.32 -7.42 2.51
C ALA A 138 15.28 -8.13 1.61
N SER A 139 14.43 -7.38 0.90
CA SER A 139 13.54 -7.87 -0.17
C SER A 139 14.31 -8.32 -1.44
N ARG A 140 15.63 -8.04 -1.52
CA ARG A 140 16.47 -8.45 -2.65
C ARG A 140 16.70 -9.97 -2.74
N GLU A 141 16.58 -10.71 -1.63
CA GLU A 141 16.79 -12.17 -1.66
C GLU A 141 15.54 -12.98 -2.05
N ARG A 142 14.33 -12.51 -1.72
CA ARG A 142 13.10 -13.24 -2.10
C ARG A 142 12.70 -13.05 -3.56
N HIS A 143 13.09 -11.96 -4.20
CA HIS A 143 12.61 -11.58 -5.55
C HIS A 143 13.57 -11.94 -6.70
N LYS A 144 14.45 -12.93 -6.50
CA LYS A 144 15.47 -13.31 -7.50
C LYS A 144 14.91 -14.15 -8.65
N SER A 145 13.66 -14.60 -8.55
CA SER A 145 13.01 -15.39 -9.59
C SER A 145 12.03 -14.51 -10.36
N PRO A 146 12.24 -14.29 -11.67
CA PRO A 146 11.30 -13.53 -12.49
C PRO A 146 9.94 -14.24 -12.51
N SER A 147 8.86 -13.46 -12.46
CA SER A 147 7.49 -13.98 -12.58
C SER A 147 7.33 -14.65 -13.96
N TYR A 148 6.77 -15.86 -14.01
CA TYR A 148 6.62 -16.61 -15.27
C TYR A 148 5.56 -16.04 -16.22
N GLN A 149 4.65 -15.19 -15.72
CA GLN A 149 3.53 -14.61 -16.50
C GLN A 149 3.68 -13.12 -16.83
N ILE A 150 4.43 -12.35 -16.03
CA ILE A 150 4.53 -10.90 -16.16
C ILE A 150 6.00 -10.52 -16.34
N LYS A 151 6.37 -10.07 -17.54
CA LYS A 151 7.63 -9.38 -17.79
C LYS A 151 7.46 -7.89 -17.49
N GLU A 152 7.44 -7.52 -16.23
CA GLU A 152 7.76 -6.15 -15.86
C GLU A 152 9.27 -5.99 -16.00
N GLY A 153 9.71 -5.13 -16.92
CA GLY A 153 11.11 -4.71 -16.99
C GLY A 153 11.51 -3.92 -15.73
N ASP A 154 12.65 -3.24 -15.77
CA ASP A 154 13.07 -2.31 -14.69
C ASP A 154 12.17 -1.06 -14.56
N THR A 155 11.12 -0.98 -15.39
CA THR A 155 10.16 0.12 -15.47
C THR A 155 8.93 -0.15 -14.63
N ILE A 156 8.47 0.87 -13.91
CA ILE A 156 7.20 0.87 -13.18
C ILE A 156 6.05 0.60 -14.16
N ASN A 157 5.15 -0.31 -13.78
CA ASN A 157 3.93 -0.58 -14.55
C ASN A 157 2.88 0.50 -14.27
N VAL A 158 2.78 1.44 -15.21
CA VAL A 158 1.89 2.60 -15.11
C VAL A 158 0.43 2.17 -15.14
N ASP A 159 0.09 1.12 -15.90
CA ASP A 159 -1.30 0.63 -16.01
C ASP A 159 -1.87 0.24 -14.64
N VAL A 160 -1.02 -0.27 -13.74
CA VAL A 160 -1.40 -0.71 -12.39
C VAL A 160 -1.31 0.41 -11.35
N THR A 161 -0.31 1.29 -11.47
CA THR A 161 0.06 2.24 -10.40
C THR A 161 -0.47 3.65 -10.61
N CYS A 162 -0.78 4.03 -11.85
CA CYS A 162 -1.34 5.33 -12.22
C CYS A 162 -2.65 5.69 -11.50
N PRO A 163 -3.69 4.83 -11.43
CA PRO A 163 -4.97 5.24 -10.87
C PRO A 163 -4.89 5.46 -9.35
N GLY A 164 -4.16 4.61 -8.63
CA GLY A 164 -3.88 4.80 -7.20
C GLY A 164 -3.05 6.06 -6.94
N ALA A 165 -2.02 6.30 -7.77
CA ALA A 165 -1.17 7.47 -7.62
C ALA A 165 -1.93 8.79 -7.86
N THR A 166 -2.78 8.82 -8.87
CA THR A 166 -3.62 9.98 -9.21
C THR A 166 -4.58 10.32 -8.05
N LEU A 167 -5.26 9.32 -7.48
CA LEU A 167 -6.17 9.55 -6.34
C LEU A 167 -5.46 10.05 -5.10
N ALA A 168 -4.28 9.50 -4.80
CA ALA A 168 -3.45 9.97 -3.71
C ALA A 168 -3.02 11.42 -3.90
N LEU A 169 -2.63 11.81 -5.12
CA LEU A 169 -2.29 13.19 -5.47
C LEU A 169 -3.49 14.14 -5.36
N CYS A 170 -4.69 13.71 -5.76
CA CYS A 170 -5.90 14.53 -5.62
C CYS A 170 -6.29 14.82 -4.16
N SER A 171 -5.83 14.00 -3.22
CA SER A 171 -6.21 14.11 -1.79
C SER A 171 -5.32 15.06 -0.99
N ASN A 172 -4.27 15.61 -1.62
CA ASN A 172 -3.23 16.44 -1.00
C ASN A 172 -3.17 17.82 -1.65
#